data_AF-A0A8J2P3E5-F1
#
_entry.id   AF-A0A8J2P3E5-F1
#
_cell.length_a   1.000
_cell.length_b   1.000
_cell.length_c   1.000
_cell.angle_alpha   90.00
_cell.angle_beta   90.00
_cell.angle_gamma   90.00
#
_symmetry.space_group_name_H-M   'P 1'
#
loop_
_entity.id
_entity.type
_entity.pdbx_description
1 polymer ?
#
loop_
_entity_poly.entity_id
_entity_poly.type
_entity_poly.pdbx_seq_one_letter_code
_entity_poly.pdbx_strand_id
1 'polypeptide(L)'
;MTNGLSQRQGSSPYVVRPSPAKDLAVTKLQEPVGTKYDPSPNDLDTKLLRIKLGKNYDTEYMSIRKPYDYNSNGTVRFPFKRNRKGRLVPIGDIPKSIKKLQYGAIAMPDGSKLRTRLSPKLRRKLVQFLWAYTSCPVYEKWRDLGIRFWPRWLKEGHCQSERSCSIPPGMTCKPSEAEYKVILRWHCQDWEKAKKCRWIPIRHPVITACACDCQHYDESQD
;
A
#
# COMPACT_ATOMS: atom_id res chain seq x y z
N MET A 1 -19.10 17.13 -39.88
CA MET A 1 -17.99 17.39 -38.94
C MET A 1 -18.09 16.38 -37.80
N THR A 2 -17.06 15.53 -37.73
CA THR A 2 -16.62 14.64 -36.63
C THR A 2 -17.62 13.67 -35.97
N ASN A 3 -17.60 12.44 -36.48
CA ASN A 3 -17.98 11.21 -35.77
C ASN A 3 -17.01 10.94 -34.60
N GLY A 4 -17.55 10.74 -33.40
CA GLY A 4 -16.80 10.26 -32.24
C GLY A 4 -16.79 8.74 -32.19
N LEU A 5 -15.67 8.13 -32.60
CA LEU A 5 -15.41 6.71 -32.44
C LEU A 5 -15.12 6.39 -30.96
N SER A 6 -16.13 5.87 -30.26
CA SER A 6 -15.95 5.22 -28.96
C SER A 6 -15.24 3.89 -29.18
N GLN A 7 -13.95 3.82 -28.82
CA GLN A 7 -13.19 2.57 -28.76
C GLN A 7 -13.85 1.62 -27.76
N ARG A 8 -14.59 0.62 -28.27
CA ARG A 8 -14.96 -0.56 -27.50
C ARG A 8 -13.66 -1.31 -27.19
N GLN A 9 -13.28 -1.38 -25.91
CA GLN A 9 -12.29 -2.35 -25.45
C GLN A 9 -12.84 -3.74 -25.77
N GLY A 10 -12.16 -4.44 -26.68
CA GLY A 10 -12.49 -5.82 -27.03
C GLY A 10 -12.20 -6.73 -25.84
N SER A 11 -13.25 -7.13 -25.10
CA SER A 11 -13.18 -8.29 -24.24
C SER A 11 -13.22 -9.53 -25.14
N SER A 12 -12.08 -10.20 -25.32
CA SER A 12 -12.04 -11.50 -26.01
C SER A 12 -13.01 -12.47 -25.31
N PRO A 13 -13.90 -13.16 -26.05
CA PRO A 13 -14.91 -14.06 -25.47
C PRO A 13 -14.32 -15.31 -24.81
N TYR A 14 -13.00 -15.53 -24.93
CA TYR A 14 -12.31 -16.66 -24.31
C TYR A 14 -11.23 -16.17 -23.34
N VAL A 15 -11.52 -16.23 -22.04
CA VAL A 15 -10.56 -15.97 -20.97
C VAL A 15 -9.76 -17.26 -20.72
N VAL A 16 -8.65 -17.44 -21.44
CA VAL A 16 -7.76 -18.61 -21.31
C VAL A 16 -6.77 -18.45 -20.15
N ARG A 17 -6.59 -17.22 -19.64
CA ARG A 17 -5.70 -16.91 -18.51
C ARG A 17 -6.44 -16.07 -17.47
N PRO A 18 -6.20 -16.29 -16.17
CA PRO A 18 -6.78 -15.45 -15.14
C PRO A 18 -6.29 -14.01 -15.27
N SER A 19 -7.17 -13.06 -14.95
CA SER A 19 -6.77 -11.65 -14.83
C SER A 19 -6.10 -11.42 -13.47
N PRO A 20 -5.03 -10.61 -13.39
CA PRO A 20 -4.42 -10.28 -12.11
C PRO A 20 -5.43 -9.62 -11.17
N ALA A 21 -5.33 -9.94 -9.88
CA ALA A 21 -6.12 -9.29 -8.85
C ALA A 21 -5.80 -7.78 -8.79
N LYS A 22 -6.82 -6.99 -8.45
CA LYS A 22 -6.67 -5.54 -8.22
C LYS A 22 -6.25 -5.21 -6.78
N ASP A 23 -6.15 -6.23 -5.91
CA ASP A 23 -5.69 -6.04 -4.54
C ASP A 23 -4.22 -5.61 -4.53
N LEU A 24 -3.91 -4.64 -3.68
CA LEU A 24 -2.58 -4.07 -3.51
C LEU A 24 -1.76 -4.83 -2.47
N ALA A 25 -2.39 -5.70 -1.67
CA ALA A 25 -1.69 -6.54 -0.71
C ALA A 25 -0.85 -7.61 -1.43
N VAL A 26 0.48 -7.46 -1.42
CA VAL A 26 1.40 -8.43 -2.03
C VAL A 26 1.86 -9.46 -1.00
N THR A 27 1.30 -10.66 -1.13
CA THR A 27 1.78 -11.85 -0.42
C THR A 27 3.20 -12.20 -0.87
N LYS A 28 3.99 -12.81 0.04
CA LYS A 28 5.34 -13.28 -0.31
C LYS A 28 5.23 -14.26 -1.47
N LEU A 29 6.02 -14.05 -2.52
CA LEU A 29 6.15 -15.06 -3.56
C LEU A 29 6.73 -16.34 -2.94
N GLN A 30 6.01 -17.44 -3.11
CA GLN A 30 6.50 -18.76 -2.70
C GLN A 30 7.57 -19.19 -3.69
N GLU A 31 8.81 -19.22 -3.22
CA GLU A 31 9.95 -19.60 -4.04
C GLU A 31 10.22 -21.09 -3.91
N PRO A 32 10.60 -21.78 -5.01
CA PRO A 32 11.02 -23.18 -4.92
C PRO A 32 12.23 -23.30 -4.00
N VAL A 33 12.13 -24.26 -3.08
CA VAL A 33 13.14 -24.55 -2.06
C VAL A 33 14.42 -25.08 -2.72
N GLY A 34 15.57 -24.70 -2.17
CA GLY A 34 16.89 -25.14 -2.65
C GLY A 34 17.63 -24.11 -3.48
N THR A 35 18.89 -24.40 -3.79
CA THR A 35 19.86 -23.47 -4.38
C THR A 35 20.01 -23.57 -5.90
N LYS A 36 19.34 -24.55 -6.53
CA LYS A 36 19.46 -24.83 -7.97
C LYS A 36 19.23 -23.60 -8.86
N TYR A 37 18.32 -22.71 -8.45
CA TYR A 37 17.94 -21.52 -9.21
C TYR A 37 18.51 -20.24 -8.61
N ASP A 38 19.44 -20.33 -7.66
CA ASP A 38 20.02 -19.15 -7.04
C ASP A 38 21.15 -18.58 -7.92
N PRO A 39 21.33 -17.26 -7.96
CA PRO A 39 22.45 -16.65 -8.67
C PRO A 39 23.78 -17.05 -8.02
N SER A 40 24.82 -17.21 -8.85
CA SER A 40 26.17 -17.44 -8.35
C SER A 40 26.75 -16.15 -7.72
N PRO A 41 27.82 -16.24 -6.91
CA PRO A 41 28.48 -15.04 -6.37
C PRO A 41 28.94 -14.05 -7.44
N ASN A 42 29.35 -14.54 -8.61
CA ASN A 42 29.76 -13.72 -9.74
C ASN A 42 28.59 -12.95 -10.36
N ASP A 43 27.38 -13.51 -10.31
CA ASP A 43 26.15 -12.86 -10.80
C ASP A 43 25.60 -11.79 -9.84
N LEU A 44 26.15 -11.71 -8.62
CA LEU A 44 25.74 -10.80 -7.56
C LEU A 44 26.63 -9.55 -7.45
N ASP A 45 27.35 -9.19 -8.53
CA ASP A 45 28.15 -7.97 -8.53
C ASP A 45 27.27 -6.71 -8.38
N THR A 46 27.36 -6.11 -7.19
CA THR A 46 26.62 -4.91 -6.81
C THR A 46 26.80 -3.73 -7.76
N LYS A 47 27.98 -3.58 -8.40
CA LYS A 47 28.24 -2.46 -9.32
C LYS A 47 27.45 -2.64 -10.60
N LEU A 48 27.53 -3.84 -11.20
CA LEU A 48 26.82 -4.17 -12.44
C LEU A 48 25.30 -4.12 -12.25
N LEU A 49 24.80 -4.64 -11.13
CA LEU A 49 23.37 -4.60 -10.82
C LEU A 49 22.86 -3.19 -10.57
N ARG A 50 23.67 -2.33 -9.94
CA ARG A 50 23.35 -0.92 -9.76
C ARG A 50 23.30 -0.15 -11.08
N ILE A 51 24.23 -0.42 -12.00
CA ILE A 51 24.20 0.14 -13.37
C ILE A 51 22.93 -0.32 -14.09
N LYS A 52 22.59 -1.61 -13.99
CA LYS A 52 21.42 -2.19 -14.66
C LYS A 52 20.10 -1.63 -14.14
N LEU A 53 19.99 -1.37 -12.84
CA LEU A 53 18.81 -0.74 -12.25
C LEU A 53 18.76 0.77 -12.52
N GLY A 54 19.94 1.40 -12.63
CA GLY A 54 20.09 2.79 -13.02
C GLY A 54 19.38 3.74 -12.08
N LYS A 55 18.56 4.64 -12.65
CA LYS A 55 17.83 5.68 -11.92
C LYS A 55 16.71 5.15 -11.02
N ASN A 56 16.35 3.88 -11.15
CA ASN A 56 15.27 3.29 -10.36
C ASN A 56 15.73 2.86 -8.95
N TYR A 57 17.03 2.91 -8.67
CA TYR A 57 17.55 2.61 -7.34
C TYR A 57 17.22 3.76 -6.38
N ASP A 58 16.26 3.50 -5.48
CA ASP A 58 15.77 4.44 -4.50
C ASP A 58 16.26 4.03 -3.10
N THR A 59 17.14 4.83 -2.49
CA THR A 59 17.73 4.52 -1.17
C THR A 59 16.74 4.61 -0.02
N GLU A 60 15.61 5.31 -0.19
CA GLU A 60 14.60 5.44 0.86
C GLU A 60 13.78 4.15 1.01
N TYR A 61 13.60 3.44 -0.11
CA TYR A 61 12.80 2.22 -0.21
C TYR A 61 13.61 0.95 -0.42
N MET A 62 14.87 1.03 -0.89
CA MET A 62 15.68 -0.13 -1.25
C MET A 62 17.02 -0.14 -0.53
N SER A 63 17.46 -1.33 -0.10
CA SER A 63 18.78 -1.53 0.47
C SER A 63 19.39 -2.87 0.06
N ILE A 64 20.69 -2.86 -0.17
CA ILE A 64 21.46 -4.07 -0.49
C ILE A 64 21.72 -4.89 0.79
N ARG A 65 22.02 -4.20 1.90
CA ARG A 65 22.27 -4.81 3.21
C ARG A 65 21.06 -4.64 4.11
N LYS A 66 20.94 -5.49 5.13
CA LYS A 66 19.90 -5.33 6.15
C LYS A 66 20.06 -3.94 6.78
N PRO A 67 19.09 -3.04 6.65
CA PRO A 67 19.17 -1.74 7.29
C PRO A 67 19.04 -1.91 8.80
N TYR A 68 19.73 -1.07 9.53
CA TYR A 68 19.65 -1.05 10.99
C TYR A 68 18.36 -0.33 11.38
N ASP A 69 17.32 -1.11 11.68
CA ASP A 69 16.05 -0.57 12.16
C ASP A 69 16.09 -0.52 13.68
N TYR A 70 16.24 0.68 14.25
CA TYR A 70 16.20 0.88 15.71
C TYR A 70 14.82 0.49 16.28
N ASN A 71 13.78 0.52 15.44
CA ASN A 71 12.42 0.14 15.80
C ASN A 71 12.13 -1.25 15.22
N SER A 72 12.19 -2.29 16.05
CA SER A 72 11.83 -3.66 15.66
C SER A 72 10.43 -3.79 15.03
N ASN A 73 9.54 -2.84 15.36
CA ASN A 73 8.16 -2.76 14.87
C ASN A 73 7.98 -1.90 13.60
N GLY A 74 9.06 -1.34 13.04
CA GLY A 74 9.04 -0.47 11.87
C GLY A 74 8.71 1.00 12.18
N THR A 75 8.58 1.81 11.13
CA THR A 75 8.26 3.23 11.23
C THR A 75 6.79 3.48 10.88
N VAL A 76 6.05 4.16 11.76
CA VAL A 76 4.65 4.50 11.52
C VAL A 76 4.57 5.88 10.87
N ARG A 77 4.08 5.94 9.63
CA ARG A 77 3.73 7.21 8.98
C ARG A 77 2.39 7.70 9.51
N PHE A 78 2.43 8.29 10.69
CA PHE A 78 1.24 8.76 11.38
C PHE A 78 0.79 10.14 10.86
N PRO A 79 -0.50 10.36 10.51
CA PRO A 79 -0.98 11.62 9.96
C PRO A 79 -1.11 12.74 11.01
N PHE A 80 -0.41 12.67 12.14
CA PHE A 80 -0.40 13.70 13.18
C PHE A 80 1.04 13.96 13.65
N LYS A 81 1.39 15.23 13.85
CA LYS A 81 2.67 15.68 14.41
C LYS A 81 2.46 16.35 15.76
N ARG A 82 3.48 16.30 16.62
CA ARG A 82 3.51 17.11 17.84
C ARG A 82 3.94 18.54 17.51
N ASN A 83 3.15 19.52 17.95
CA ASN A 83 3.52 20.94 17.99
C ASN A 83 4.64 21.18 19.02
N ARG A 84 5.37 22.30 18.95
CA ARG A 84 6.22 22.84 20.02
C ARG A 84 5.59 22.82 21.43
N LYS A 85 4.25 22.90 21.52
CA LYS A 85 3.46 22.78 22.77
C LYS A 85 3.09 21.34 23.13
N GLY A 86 3.68 20.32 22.50
CA GLY A 86 3.40 18.90 22.73
C GLY A 86 2.06 18.36 22.20
N ARG A 87 1.17 19.23 21.69
CA ARG A 87 -0.16 18.82 21.18
C ARG A 87 -0.06 18.10 19.84
N LEU A 88 -0.79 17.00 19.70
CA LEU A 88 -0.98 16.31 18.42
C LEU A 88 -1.87 17.14 17.50
N VAL A 89 -1.31 17.55 16.36
CA VAL A 89 -2.01 18.26 15.30
C VAL A 89 -1.95 17.44 14.02
N PRO A 90 -3.05 17.35 13.26
CA PRO A 90 -3.04 16.59 12.02
C PRO A 90 -2.11 17.21 10.99
N ILE A 91 -1.59 16.38 10.10
CA ILE A 91 -0.71 16.73 8.99
C ILE A 91 -1.52 16.63 7.70
N GLY A 92 -1.48 17.69 6.88
CA GLY A 92 -2.23 17.77 5.62
C GLY A 92 -3.64 18.32 5.80
N ASP A 93 -4.49 18.06 4.80
CA ASP A 93 -5.84 18.58 4.73
C ASP A 93 -6.87 17.65 5.37
N ILE A 94 -7.95 18.25 5.88
CA ILE A 94 -9.08 17.50 6.44
C ILE A 94 -9.68 16.61 5.34
N PRO A 95 -9.91 15.31 5.61
CA PRO A 95 -10.55 14.41 4.67
C PRO A 95 -11.87 14.97 4.13
N LYS A 96 -12.09 14.87 2.82
CA LYS A 96 -13.29 15.42 2.15
C LYS A 96 -14.58 14.86 2.74
N SER A 97 -14.59 13.60 3.16
CA SER A 97 -15.72 12.95 3.85
C SER A 97 -16.10 13.67 5.14
N ILE A 98 -15.11 13.99 5.98
CA ILE A 98 -15.31 14.71 7.24
C ILE A 98 -15.72 16.17 6.98
N LYS A 99 -15.08 16.83 6.01
CA LYS A 99 -15.39 18.24 5.68
C LYS A 99 -16.85 18.43 5.23
N LYS A 100 -17.44 17.43 4.56
CA LYS A 100 -18.81 17.45 4.02
C LYS A 100 -19.89 17.09 5.05
N LEU A 101 -19.53 16.63 6.25
CA LEU A 101 -20.52 16.31 7.29
C LEU A 101 -21.36 17.55 7.66
N GLN A 102 -22.67 17.35 7.81
CA GLN A 102 -23.59 18.42 8.16
C GLN A 102 -23.56 18.66 9.67
N TYR A 103 -22.69 19.56 10.12
CA TYR A 103 -22.53 19.86 11.55
C TYR A 103 -23.60 20.80 12.13
N GLY A 104 -24.38 21.50 11.30
CA GLY A 104 -25.35 22.50 11.75
C GLY A 104 -26.79 21.99 11.86
N ALA A 105 -27.15 21.03 11.01
CA ALA A 105 -28.43 20.34 11.05
C ALA A 105 -28.27 18.95 10.45
N ILE A 106 -28.97 17.96 11.00
CA ILE A 106 -29.03 16.59 10.47
C ILE A 106 -30.41 16.43 9.82
N ALA A 107 -30.43 16.02 8.55
CA ALA A 107 -31.67 15.68 7.87
C ALA A 107 -32.12 14.29 8.31
N MET A 108 -33.38 14.19 8.73
CA MET A 108 -34.01 12.94 9.12
C MET A 108 -34.73 12.31 7.93
N PRO A 109 -35.03 10.99 7.96
CA PRO A 109 -35.69 10.30 6.85
C PRO A 109 -37.09 10.85 6.51
N ASP A 110 -37.76 11.46 7.49
CA ASP A 110 -39.07 12.11 7.37
C ASP A 110 -39.00 13.53 6.76
N GLY A 111 -37.81 13.99 6.36
CA GLY A 111 -37.58 15.33 5.80
C GLY A 111 -37.43 16.43 6.86
N SER A 112 -37.62 16.13 8.15
CA SER A 112 -37.36 17.06 9.23
C SER A 112 -35.85 17.32 9.40
N LYS A 113 -35.49 18.49 9.95
CA LYS A 113 -34.09 18.86 10.18
C LYS A 113 -33.85 19.08 11.67
N LEU A 114 -33.06 18.20 12.28
CA LEU A 114 -32.61 18.36 13.66
C LEU A 114 -31.46 19.36 13.70
N ARG A 115 -31.69 20.56 14.26
CA ARG A 115 -30.62 21.54 14.50
C ARG A 115 -29.72 21.06 15.64
N THR A 116 -28.45 20.83 15.34
CA THR A 116 -27.48 20.28 16.30
C THR A 116 -26.93 21.33 17.28
N ARG A 117 -27.06 22.62 16.96
CA ARG A 117 -26.59 23.78 17.76
C ARG A 117 -25.13 23.63 18.25
N LEU A 118 -24.25 23.00 17.44
CA LEU A 118 -22.86 22.79 17.83
C LEU A 118 -22.09 24.12 17.85
N SER A 119 -21.43 24.42 18.98
CA SER A 119 -20.52 25.56 19.05
C SER A 119 -19.34 25.38 18.09
N PRO A 120 -18.76 26.46 17.53
CA PRO A 120 -17.59 26.36 16.65
C PRO A 120 -16.40 25.62 17.27
N LYS A 121 -16.21 25.77 18.59
CA LYS A 121 -15.16 25.06 19.35
C LYS A 121 -15.43 23.56 19.40
N LEU A 122 -16.66 23.15 19.68
CA LEU A 122 -17.06 21.73 19.72
C LEU A 122 -16.96 21.11 18.33
N ARG A 123 -17.41 21.82 17.28
CA ARG A 123 -17.29 21.36 15.89
C ARG A 123 -15.83 21.05 15.51
N ARG A 124 -14.88 21.91 15.87
CA ARG A 124 -13.44 21.68 15.61
C ARG A 124 -12.92 20.44 16.35
N LYS A 125 -13.30 20.27 17.62
CA LYS A 125 -12.93 19.07 18.41
C LYS A 125 -13.53 17.79 17.83
N LEU A 126 -14.78 17.84 17.37
CA LEU A 126 -15.45 16.69 16.75
C LEU A 126 -14.78 16.30 15.42
N VAL A 127 -14.45 17.27 14.57
CA VAL A 127 -13.67 17.04 13.34
C VAL A 127 -12.33 16.38 13.66
N GLN A 128 -11.62 16.89 14.66
CA GLN A 128 -10.32 16.35 15.07
C GLN A 128 -10.44 14.93 15.63
N PHE A 129 -11.49 14.66 16.42
CA PHE A 129 -11.79 13.33 16.95
C PHE A 129 -12.07 12.34 15.82
N LEU A 130 -12.99 12.67 14.91
CA LEU A 130 -13.33 11.83 13.77
C LEU A 130 -12.09 11.56 12.90
N TRP A 131 -11.29 12.58 12.62
CA TRP A 131 -10.08 12.41 11.83
C TRP A 131 -9.08 11.48 12.51
N ALA A 132 -8.84 11.63 13.82
CA ALA A 132 -7.93 10.75 14.54
C ALA A 132 -8.44 9.31 14.59
N TYR A 133 -9.74 9.13 14.85
CA TYR A 133 -10.38 7.82 14.98
C TYR A 133 -10.41 7.06 13.65
N THR A 134 -10.83 7.71 12.57
CA THR A 134 -10.94 7.09 11.24
C THR A 134 -9.63 7.14 10.44
N SER A 135 -8.51 7.54 11.05
CA SER A 135 -7.22 7.59 10.38
C SER A 135 -6.58 6.20 10.24
N CYS A 136 -6.08 5.92 9.04
CA CYS A 136 -5.37 4.70 8.71
C CYS A 136 -3.89 5.03 8.41
N PRO A 137 -3.00 4.92 9.41
CA PRO A 137 -1.58 5.13 9.19
C PRO A 137 -0.96 3.97 8.41
N VAL A 138 0.12 4.28 7.68
CA VAL A 138 0.93 3.27 6.98
C VAL A 138 2.09 2.87 7.88
N TYR A 139 2.26 1.56 8.08
CA TYR A 139 3.36 0.96 8.81
C TYR A 139 4.43 0.52 7.82
N GLU A 140 5.57 1.18 7.84
CA GLU A 140 6.68 0.85 6.96
C GLU A 140 7.64 -0.09 7.67
N LYS A 141 7.94 -1.22 7.03
CA LYS A 141 8.88 -2.20 7.55
C LYS A 141 9.78 -2.69 6.44
N TRP A 142 11.06 -2.88 6.77
CA TRP A 142 12.00 -3.52 5.87
C TRP A 142 11.74 -5.01 5.79
N ARG A 143 11.56 -5.49 4.57
CA ARG A 143 11.33 -6.89 4.24
C ARG A 143 12.49 -7.45 3.42
N ASP A 144 12.84 -8.70 3.72
CA ASP A 144 13.78 -9.48 2.94
C ASP A 144 13.05 -10.23 1.82
N LEU A 145 13.33 -9.87 0.57
CA LEU A 145 12.80 -10.53 -0.61
C LEU A 145 13.58 -11.80 -0.98
N GLY A 146 14.81 -11.95 -0.47
CA GLY A 146 15.70 -13.09 -0.75
C GLY A 146 16.75 -12.83 -1.83
N ILE A 147 17.60 -13.82 -2.07
CA ILE A 147 18.78 -13.72 -2.95
C ILE A 147 18.42 -13.61 -4.45
N ARG A 148 17.21 -14.04 -4.82
CA ARG A 148 16.68 -13.95 -6.19
C ARG A 148 16.09 -12.59 -6.53
N PHE A 149 16.20 -11.62 -5.62
CA PHE A 149 15.83 -10.23 -5.83
C PHE A 149 17.01 -9.31 -5.52
N TRP A 150 17.11 -8.24 -6.29
CA TRP A 150 18.10 -7.21 -6.07
C TRP A 150 17.49 -5.82 -6.30
N PRO A 151 17.59 -4.88 -5.34
CA PRO A 151 18.17 -5.01 -4.01
C PRO A 151 17.37 -5.97 -3.11
N ARG A 152 18.04 -6.68 -2.20
CA ARG A 152 17.45 -7.75 -1.38
C ARG A 152 16.42 -7.23 -0.38
N TRP A 153 16.66 -6.05 0.18
CA TRP A 153 15.81 -5.45 1.20
C TRP A 153 14.95 -4.35 0.58
N LEU A 154 13.64 -4.45 0.78
CA LEU A 154 12.67 -3.46 0.33
C LEU A 154 11.85 -2.98 1.53
N LYS A 155 11.66 -1.67 1.65
CA LYS A 155 10.76 -1.06 2.64
C LYS A 155 9.34 -1.15 2.08
N GLU A 156 8.52 -1.97 2.71
CA GLU A 156 7.13 -2.17 2.32
C GLU A 156 6.20 -1.51 3.34
N GLY A 157 5.19 -0.80 2.85
CA GLY A 157 4.09 -0.28 3.65
C GLY A 157 3.05 -1.36 3.94
N HIS A 158 2.47 -1.34 5.14
CA HIS A 158 1.41 -2.23 5.59
C HIS A 158 0.33 -1.42 6.30
N CYS A 159 -0.94 -1.83 6.17
CA CYS A 159 -2.06 -1.23 6.89
C CYS A 159 -2.41 -2.09 8.10
N GLN A 160 -2.64 -1.47 9.26
CA GLN A 160 -3.05 -2.19 10.47
C GLN A 160 -4.56 -2.40 10.47
N SER A 161 -5.01 -3.65 10.47
CA SER A 161 -6.42 -4.05 10.41
C SER A 161 -7.01 -4.47 11.76
N GLU A 162 -6.25 -4.36 12.86
CA GLU A 162 -6.67 -4.84 14.20
C GLU A 162 -7.81 -4.03 14.83
N ARG A 163 -7.97 -2.76 14.43
CA ARG A 163 -9.01 -1.86 14.95
C ARG A 163 -10.01 -1.48 13.86
N SER A 164 -11.27 -1.33 14.24
CA SER A 164 -12.25 -0.68 13.37
C SER A 164 -11.90 0.78 13.18
N CYS A 165 -11.95 1.25 11.93
CA CYS A 165 -11.75 2.65 11.56
C CYS A 165 -13.08 3.40 11.34
N SER A 166 -14.24 2.75 11.54
CA SER A 166 -15.58 3.34 11.38
C SER A 166 -16.38 3.40 12.67
N ILE A 167 -17.42 4.25 12.65
CA ILE A 167 -18.46 4.36 13.68
C ILE A 167 -19.82 4.19 12.98
N PRO A 168 -20.64 3.17 13.31
CA PRO A 168 -20.35 2.03 14.21
C PRO A 168 -19.20 1.16 13.66
N PRO A 169 -18.64 0.25 14.48
CA PRO A 169 -17.54 -0.60 14.06
C PRO A 169 -17.95 -1.54 12.92
N GLY A 170 -17.07 -1.71 11.92
CA GLY A 170 -17.32 -2.61 10.78
C GLY A 170 -16.35 -2.45 9.60
N MET A 171 -15.70 -1.28 9.47
CA MET A 171 -14.68 -1.04 8.44
C MET A 171 -13.28 -1.20 9.03
N THR A 172 -12.33 -1.66 8.22
CA THR A 172 -10.91 -1.78 8.59
C THR A 172 -10.01 -1.00 7.64
N CYS A 173 -8.80 -0.69 8.11
CA CYS A 173 -7.82 -0.02 7.26
C CYS A 173 -7.29 -0.97 6.19
N LYS A 174 -7.49 -0.61 4.94
CA LYS A 174 -7.01 -1.33 3.76
C LYS A 174 -6.06 -0.47 2.92
N PRO A 175 -5.20 -1.11 2.11
CA PRO A 175 -4.36 -0.39 1.17
C PRO A 175 -5.22 0.36 0.15
N SER A 176 -4.98 1.67 -0.02
CA SER A 176 -5.73 2.49 -0.99
C SER A 176 -4.89 2.97 -2.15
N GLU A 177 -3.58 3.14 -1.94
CA GLU A 177 -2.64 3.60 -2.94
C GLU A 177 -1.32 2.83 -2.82
N ALA A 178 -0.74 2.50 -3.97
CA ALA A 178 0.57 1.87 -4.06
C ALA A 178 1.39 2.53 -5.17
N GLU A 179 2.68 2.65 -4.91
CA GLU A 179 3.67 3.10 -5.88
C GLU A 179 4.49 1.90 -6.35
N TYR A 180 4.71 1.78 -7.66
CA TYR A 180 5.52 0.70 -8.22
C TYR A 180 7.00 1.08 -8.22
N LYS A 181 7.79 0.32 -7.47
CA LYS A 181 9.25 0.41 -7.48
C LYS A 181 9.81 -0.67 -8.40
N VAL A 182 10.79 -0.30 -9.24
CA VAL A 182 11.43 -1.28 -10.13
C VAL A 182 12.55 -1.95 -9.37
N ILE A 183 12.57 -3.29 -9.35
CA ILE A 183 13.64 -4.10 -8.78
C ILE A 183 14.09 -5.15 -9.79
N LEU A 184 15.21 -5.81 -9.55
CA LEU A 184 15.72 -6.89 -10.38
C LEU A 184 15.29 -8.24 -9.80
N ARG A 185 14.78 -9.13 -10.66
CA ARG A 185 14.48 -10.54 -10.38
C ARG A 185 15.51 -11.41 -11.07
N TRP A 186 16.09 -12.38 -10.38
CA TRP A 186 16.85 -13.45 -11.00
C TRP A 186 15.88 -14.44 -11.64
N HIS A 187 15.93 -14.57 -12.96
CA HIS A 187 15.00 -15.39 -13.71
C HIS A 187 15.75 -16.34 -14.65
N CYS A 188 15.45 -17.63 -14.53
CA CYS A 188 15.96 -18.69 -15.40
C CYS A 188 14.88 -19.12 -16.39
N GLN A 189 15.26 -19.26 -17.66
CA GLN A 189 14.39 -19.88 -18.66
C GLN A 189 14.51 -21.41 -18.51
N ASP A 190 13.41 -22.14 -18.68
CA ASP A 190 13.37 -23.60 -18.57
C ASP A 190 13.73 -24.12 -17.16
N TRP A 191 12.71 -24.41 -16.34
CA TRP A 191 12.86 -24.87 -14.95
C TRP A 191 13.61 -26.20 -14.85
N GLU A 192 13.52 -27.07 -15.86
CA GLU A 192 14.16 -28.37 -15.79
C GLU A 192 15.68 -28.26 -15.91
N LYS A 193 16.15 -27.41 -16.83
CA LYS A 193 17.57 -27.28 -17.19
C LYS A 193 18.25 -25.99 -16.70
N ALA A 194 17.49 -25.10 -16.05
CA ALA A 194 17.95 -23.78 -15.57
C ALA A 194 18.78 -23.03 -16.62
N LYS A 195 18.37 -23.09 -17.89
CA LYS A 195 19.16 -22.52 -18.99
C LYS A 195 18.95 -21.00 -19.02
N LYS A 196 20.05 -20.24 -19.19
CA LYS A 196 20.01 -18.78 -19.42
C LYS A 196 19.36 -18.00 -18.27
N CYS A 197 19.89 -18.15 -17.07
CA CYS A 197 19.53 -17.28 -15.96
C CYS A 197 20.06 -15.87 -16.14
N ARG A 198 19.24 -14.87 -15.84
CA ARG A 198 19.63 -13.46 -15.91
C ARG A 198 18.78 -12.59 -14.98
N TRP A 199 19.33 -11.44 -14.62
CA TRP A 199 18.57 -10.38 -13.97
C TRP A 199 17.60 -9.72 -14.95
N ILE A 200 16.33 -9.62 -14.57
CA ILE A 200 15.30 -8.89 -15.33
C ILE A 200 14.66 -7.81 -14.44
N PRO A 201 14.35 -6.62 -14.98
CA PRO A 201 13.62 -5.61 -14.23
C PRO A 201 12.15 -6.04 -14.08
N ILE A 202 11.61 -5.91 -12.88
CA ILE A 202 10.21 -6.15 -12.54
C ILE A 202 9.66 -4.97 -11.75
N ARG A 203 8.34 -4.77 -11.80
CA ARG A 203 7.65 -3.75 -11.01
C ARG A 203 7.08 -4.39 -9.76
N HIS A 204 7.49 -3.90 -8.59
CA HIS A 204 7.02 -4.36 -7.28
C HIS A 204 6.22 -3.24 -6.62
N PRO A 205 4.95 -3.45 -6.25
CA PRO A 205 4.16 -2.41 -5.61
C PRO A 205 4.58 -2.23 -4.15
N VAL A 206 4.63 -0.98 -3.70
CA VAL A 206 4.86 -0.58 -2.31
C VAL A 206 3.69 0.27 -1.88
N ILE A 207 3.02 -0.11 -0.78
CA ILE A 207 1.84 0.61 -0.28
C ILE A 207 2.27 1.97 0.29
N THR A 208 1.64 3.05 -0.18
CA THR A 208 1.96 4.44 0.22
C THR A 208 0.84 5.12 1.02
N ALA A 209 -0.39 4.61 0.91
CA ALA A 209 -1.54 5.09 1.68
C ALA A 209 -2.51 3.97 2.04
N CYS A 210 -3.15 4.13 3.20
CA CYS A 210 -4.24 3.29 3.68
C CYS A 210 -5.51 4.12 3.81
N ALA A 211 -6.66 3.52 3.49
CA ALA A 211 -7.97 4.11 3.69
C ALA A 211 -8.86 3.19 4.52
N CYS A 212 -9.85 3.78 5.18
CA CYS A 212 -10.88 3.03 5.88
C CYS A 212 -11.87 2.48 4.86
N ASP A 213 -12.03 1.16 4.79
CA ASP A 213 -12.90 0.51 3.82
C ASP A 213 -13.60 -0.72 4.43
N CYS A 214 -14.68 -1.17 3.79
CA CYS A 214 -15.47 -2.31 4.27
C CYS A 214 -14.67 -3.61 4.21
N GLN A 215 -14.91 -4.49 5.18
CA GLN A 215 -14.50 -5.89 5.07
C GLN A 215 -15.36 -6.56 4.00
N HIS A 216 -14.73 -7.22 3.03
CA HIS A 216 -15.43 -8.21 2.22
C HIS A 216 -15.41 -9.48 3.04
N TYR A 217 -16.58 -9.95 3.44
CA TYR A 217 -16.72 -11.31 3.96
C TYR A 217 -16.56 -12.23 2.74
N ASP A 218 -15.36 -12.79 2.55
CA ASP A 218 -15.24 -14.01 1.74
C ASP A 218 -15.85 -15.14 2.59
N GLU A 219 -17.04 -15.59 2.21
CA GLU A 219 -17.63 -16.86 2.65
C GLU A 219 -16.71 -18.00 2.21
N SER A 220 -15.70 -18.30 3.01
CA SER A 220 -14.92 -19.53 2.85
C SER A 220 -14.44 -20.02 4.21
N GLN A 221 -15.32 -20.76 4.90
CA GLN A 221 -15.05 -22.02 5.61
C GLN A 221 -16.23 -22.30 6.57
N ASP A 222 -17.17 -23.11 6.10
CA ASP A 222 -17.77 -24.18 6.92
C ASP A 222 -16.97 -25.47 6.66
#